data_AF-A0A6G1KHT5-F1
#
_entry.id   AF-A0A6G1KHT5-F1
#
_cell.length_a   1.000
_cell.length_b   1.000
_cell.length_c   1.000
_cell.angle_alpha   90.00
_cell.angle_beta   90.00
_cell.angle_gamma   90.00
#
_symmetry.space_group_name_H-M   'P 1'
#
loop_
_entity.id
_entity.type
_entity.pdbx_description
1 polymer ?
#
loop_
_entity_poly.entity_id
_entity_poly.type
_entity_poly.pdbx_seq_one_letter_code
_entity_poly.pdbx_strand_id
1 'polypeptide(L)'
;MAATNPRQQTLSTIIRTAHSKPTWAPWSRASIVPGARHELPISRHRSGASNEYGFENLGTVKDTALIVRAIATIGNHDYVFDYPFHMDASLEIIVRASGYLQSFFY
;
A
#
# COMPACT_ATOMS: atom_id res chain seq x y z
N MET A 1 -12.57 -29.56 -4.29
CA MET A 1 -13.15 -28.50 -3.45
C MET A 1 -12.16 -27.34 -3.40
N ALA A 2 -12.40 -26.29 -4.18
CA ALA A 2 -11.53 -25.11 -4.18
C ALA A 2 -11.88 -24.26 -2.95
N ALA A 3 -10.93 -24.12 -2.01
CA ALA A 3 -11.08 -23.20 -0.90
C ALA A 3 -11.12 -21.77 -1.48
N THR A 4 -12.29 -21.14 -1.46
CA THR A 4 -12.43 -19.71 -1.74
C THR A 4 -11.70 -18.95 -0.65
N ASN A 5 -10.53 -18.42 -1.00
CA ASN A 5 -9.72 -17.52 -0.18
C ASN A 5 -10.59 -16.32 0.23
N PRO A 6 -10.94 -16.14 1.53
CA PRO A 6 -11.69 -14.99 1.96
C PRO A 6 -10.76 -13.79 1.81
N ARG A 7 -10.95 -13.04 0.72
CA ARG A 7 -10.24 -11.79 0.44
C ARG A 7 -10.19 -10.97 1.73
N GLN A 8 -8.96 -10.75 2.22
CA GLN A 8 -8.66 -9.81 3.29
C GLN A 8 -9.21 -8.46 2.87
N GLN A 9 -10.36 -8.06 3.41
CA GLN A 9 -10.85 -6.71 3.24
C GLN A 9 -9.99 -5.83 4.15
N THR A 10 -8.94 -5.23 3.59
CA THR A 10 -8.22 -4.17 4.28
C THR A 10 -9.14 -2.96 4.32
N LEU A 11 -9.79 -2.75 5.47
CA LEU A 11 -10.70 -1.63 5.67
C LEU A 11 -9.89 -0.34 5.67
N SER A 12 -10.21 0.58 4.76
CA SER A 12 -9.59 1.90 4.72
C SER A 12 -10.39 2.89 5.57
N THR A 13 -9.70 3.68 6.39
CA THR A 13 -10.28 4.87 7.02
C THR A 13 -10.15 6.06 6.07
N ILE A 14 -11.26 6.70 5.72
CA ILE A 14 -11.26 7.88 4.86
C ILE A 14 -11.14 9.14 5.73
N ILE A 15 -10.16 9.97 5.41
CA ILE A 15 -9.99 11.29 6.01
C ILE A 15 -10.48 12.34 5.01
N ARG A 16 -11.40 13.19 5.46
CA ARG A 16 -11.85 14.34 4.66
C ARG A 16 -10.84 15.47 4.79
N THR A 17 -10.42 16.00 3.66
CA THR A 17 -9.60 17.20 3.57
C THR A 17 -10.45 18.36 3.07
N ALA A 18 -10.13 19.57 3.52
CA ALA A 18 -10.76 20.81 3.07
C ALA A 18 -9.68 21.78 2.61
N HIS A 19 -10.01 22.62 1.63
CA HIS A 19 -9.10 23.63 1.08
C HIS A 19 -9.84 24.97 0.97
N SER A 20 -9.15 26.08 1.27
CA SER A 20 -9.76 27.43 1.37
C SER A 20 -9.75 28.24 0.07
N LYS A 21 -9.12 27.74 -1.01
CA LYS A 21 -9.07 28.44 -2.31
C LYS A 21 -10.30 28.19 -3.19
N PRO A 22 -10.58 29.06 -4.18
CA PRO A 22 -11.76 28.97 -5.03
C PRO A 22 -11.77 27.67 -5.85
N THR A 23 -12.98 27.12 -6.02
CA THR A 23 -13.55 26.05 -6.89
C THR A 23 -12.70 25.15 -7.81
N TRP A 24 -11.45 25.49 -8.16
CA TRP A 24 -10.51 24.68 -8.95
C TRP A 24 -9.50 23.90 -8.09
N ALA A 25 -9.62 23.96 -6.76
CA ALA A 25 -8.80 23.19 -5.85
C ALA A 25 -9.03 21.67 -6.04
N PRO A 26 -7.97 20.84 -6.10
CA PRO A 26 -8.13 19.40 -6.28
C PRO A 26 -8.93 18.82 -5.12
N TRP A 27 -9.92 18.00 -5.44
CA TRP A 27 -10.62 17.15 -4.47
C TRP A 27 -9.64 16.09 -3.98
N SER A 28 -8.82 16.42 -2.98
CA SER A 28 -8.01 15.39 -2.34
C SER A 28 -8.94 14.52 -1.50
N ARG A 29 -8.89 13.21 -1.73
CA ARG A 29 -9.39 12.24 -0.76
C ARG A 29 -8.16 11.58 -0.17
N ALA A 30 -7.98 11.74 1.14
CA ALA A 30 -6.95 11.02 1.86
C ALA A 30 -7.56 9.75 2.45
N SER A 31 -6.86 8.63 2.35
CA SER A 31 -7.26 7.40 3.02
C SER A 31 -6.07 6.81 3.74
N ILE A 32 -6.30 6.35 4.96
CA ILE A 32 -5.37 5.51 5.69
C ILE A 32 -5.81 4.08 5.50
N VAL A 33 -4.88 3.21 5.12
CA VAL A 33 -5.10 1.78 4.95
C VAL A 33 -4.24 1.05 5.99
N PRO A 34 -4.80 0.70 7.17
CA PRO A 34 -4.08 -0.03 8.19
C PRO A 34 -3.87 -1.48 7.78
N GLY A 35 -2.66 -2.00 7.97
CA GLY A 35 -2.39 -3.43 7.80
C GLY A 35 -2.42 -3.91 6.36
N ALA A 36 -2.05 -3.04 5.40
CA ALA A 36 -1.78 -3.49 4.05
C ALA A 36 -0.63 -4.50 4.11
N ARG A 37 -0.89 -5.74 3.74
CA ARG A 37 0.13 -6.80 3.76
C ARG A 37 0.97 -6.69 2.51
N HIS A 38 2.28 -6.69 2.68
CA HIS A 38 3.17 -6.96 1.56
C HIS A 38 3.12 -8.47 1.27
N GLU A 39 3.33 -8.85 0.01
CA GLU A 39 3.12 -10.23 -0.45
C GLU A 39 4.18 -11.22 0.08
N LEU A 40 5.25 -10.69 0.69
CA LEU A 40 6.40 -11.44 1.21
C LEU A 40 6.66 -11.11 2.69
N PRO A 41 7.23 -12.03 3.48
CA PRO A 41 7.61 -11.76 4.87
C PRO A 41 8.83 -10.84 4.94
N ILE A 42 8.87 -9.96 5.95
CA ILE A 42 10.01 -9.06 6.20
C ILE A 42 11.27 -9.82 6.63
N SER A 43 11.08 -10.92 7.36
CA SER A 43 12.16 -11.83 7.72
C SER A 43 11.63 -13.24 7.88
N ARG A 44 12.44 -14.21 7.45
CA ARG A 44 12.19 -15.64 7.62
C ARG A 44 13.50 -16.37 7.80
N HIS A 45 13.55 -17.27 8.79
CA HIS A 45 14.72 -18.12 9.04
C HIS A 45 14.27 -19.53 9.42
N ARG A 46 14.94 -20.54 8.87
CA ARG A 46 14.73 -21.96 9.18
C ARG A 46 16.08 -22.58 9.51
N SER A 47 16.22 -23.19 10.68
CA SER A 47 17.44 -23.95 11.03
C SER A 47 17.30 -25.40 10.57
N GLY A 48 18.26 -25.90 9.80
CA GLY A 48 18.32 -27.32 9.42
C GLY A 48 18.64 -28.21 10.61
N ALA A 49 18.16 -29.45 10.59
CA ALA A 49 18.42 -30.44 11.62
C ALA A 49 18.43 -31.85 11.04
N SER A 50 19.27 -32.73 11.60
CA SER A 50 19.33 -34.16 11.25
C SER A 50 18.26 -34.95 12.02
N ASN A 51 17.00 -34.56 11.87
CA ASN A 51 15.82 -35.25 12.37
C ASN A 51 14.88 -35.60 11.19
N GLU A 52 13.84 -36.39 11.45
CA GLU A 52 12.86 -36.82 10.42
C GLU A 52 12.22 -35.64 9.67
N TYR A 53 12.06 -34.50 10.33
CA TYR A 53 11.43 -33.29 9.77
C TYR A 53 12.40 -32.41 8.96
N GLY A 54 13.72 -32.59 9.13
CA GLY A 54 14.76 -31.81 8.45
C GLY A 54 14.92 -30.36 8.94
N PHE A 55 14.39 -30.02 10.13
CA PHE A 55 14.56 -28.72 10.80
C PHE A 55 14.27 -28.77 12.29
N GLU A 56 14.83 -27.81 13.01
CA GLU A 56 14.57 -27.59 14.45
C GLU A 56 13.70 -26.36 14.68
N ASN A 57 14.05 -25.23 14.06
CA ASN A 57 13.37 -23.96 14.30
C ASN A 57 12.94 -23.31 12.99
N LEU A 58 11.78 -22.64 13.04
CA LEU A 58 11.25 -21.81 11.97
C LEU A 58 10.73 -20.50 12.58
N GLY A 59 11.30 -19.38 12.17
CA GLY A 59 10.83 -18.04 12.50
C GLY A 59 10.38 -17.30 11.24
N THR A 60 9.24 -16.63 11.29
CA THR A 60 8.79 -15.72 10.24
C THR A 60 8.14 -14.48 10.86
N VAL A 61 8.44 -13.32 10.30
CA VAL A 61 7.80 -12.06 10.64
C VAL A 61 6.95 -11.66 9.44
N LYS A 62 5.66 -11.43 9.68
CA LYS A 62 4.73 -10.98 8.63
C LYS A 62 5.05 -9.53 8.28
N ASP A 63 5.08 -9.22 6.99
CA ASP A 63 5.18 -7.84 6.54
C ASP A 63 3.78 -7.20 6.50
N THR A 64 3.66 -6.07 7.18
CA THR A 64 2.46 -5.25 7.20
C THR A 64 2.89 -3.80 7.23
N ALA A 65 2.28 -2.98 6.38
CA ALA A 65 2.52 -1.55 6.35
C ALA A 65 1.25 -0.77 6.72
N LEU A 66 1.47 0.39 7.34
CA LEU A 66 0.47 1.45 7.41
C LEU A 66 0.63 2.33 6.17
N ILE A 67 -0.38 2.42 5.31
CA ILE A 67 -0.29 3.24 4.11
C ILE A 67 -1.15 4.48 4.28
N VAL A 68 -0.53 5.66 4.17
CA VAL A 68 -1.25 6.92 4.00
C VAL A 68 -1.28 7.25 2.50
N ARG A 69 -2.47 7.35 1.93
CA ARG A 69 -2.69 7.66 0.51
C ARG A 69 -3.36 9.02 0.34
N ALA A 70 -2.87 9.81 -0.62
CA ALA A 70 -3.56 10.99 -1.13
C ALA A 70 -3.65 10.91 -2.66
N ILE A 71 -4.78 11.33 -3.23
CA ILE A 71 -4.98 11.41 -4.67
C ILE A 71 -5.22 12.87 -5.05
N ALA A 72 -4.49 13.37 -6.04
CA ALA A 72 -4.65 14.70 -6.60
C ALA A 72 -4.89 14.61 -8.11
N THR A 73 -6.11 14.97 -8.53
CA THR A 73 -6.45 15.14 -9.94
C THR A 73 -6.16 16.58 -10.33
N ILE A 74 -5.22 16.78 -11.26
CA ILE A 74 -4.83 18.10 -11.77
C ILE A 74 -5.05 18.10 -13.27
N GLY A 75 -6.06 18.84 -13.73
CA GLY A 75 -6.48 18.84 -15.13
C GLY A 75 -6.91 17.42 -15.55
N ASN A 76 -6.14 16.82 -16.46
CA ASN A 76 -6.38 15.51 -17.05
C ASN A 76 -5.56 14.37 -16.43
N HIS A 77 -4.69 14.65 -15.46
CA HIS A 77 -3.81 13.66 -14.82
C HIS A 77 -4.25 13.39 -13.38
N ASP A 78 -4.18 12.12 -12.98
CA ASP A 78 -4.42 11.65 -11.62
C ASP A 78 -3.09 11.22 -11.00
N TYR A 79 -2.70 11.88 -9.90
CA TYR A 79 -1.51 11.54 -9.13
C TYR A 79 -1.90 10.85 -7.84
N VAL A 80 -1.44 9.62 -7.64
CA VAL A 80 -1.59 8.84 -6.41
C VAL A 80 -0.27 8.89 -5.65
N PHE A 81 -0.31 9.46 -4.46
CA PHE A 81 0.80 9.52 -3.51
C PHE A 81 0.57 8.49 -2.41
N ASP A 82 1.50 7.55 -2.25
CA ASP A 82 1.50 6.58 -1.16
C ASP A 82 2.72 6.76 -0.26
N TYR A 83 2.46 6.74 1.04
CA TYR A 83 3.45 6.74 2.12
C TYR A 83 3.26 5.49 2.98
N PRO A 84 3.82 4.34 2.58
CA PRO A 84 3.90 3.14 3.41
C PRO A 84 4.92 3.31 4.55
N PHE A 85 4.49 3.01 5.76
CA PHE A 85 5.32 2.87 6.96
C PHE A 85 5.41 1.38 7.31
N HIS A 86 6.63 0.82 7.28
CA HIS A 86 6.88 -0.59 7.53
C HIS A 86 7.16 -0.87 9.03
N MET A 87 7.03 -2.14 9.44
CA MET A 87 7.27 -2.56 10.83
C MET A 87 8.73 -2.43 11.28
N ASP A 88 9.68 -2.36 10.35
CA ASP A 88 11.10 -2.10 10.62
C ASP A 88 11.45 -0.61 10.66
N ALA A 89 10.44 0.26 10.65
CA ALA A 89 10.54 1.72 10.58
C ALA A 89 11.11 2.27 9.26
N SER A 90 11.23 1.46 8.21
CA SER A 90 11.48 1.98 6.88
C SER A 90 10.26 2.74 6.33
N LEU A 91 10.53 3.77 5.52
CA LEU A 91 9.55 4.60 4.85
C LEU A 91 9.87 4.63 3.37
N GLU A 92 8.87 4.30 2.55
CA GLU A 92 8.93 4.46 1.11
C GLU A 92 7.99 5.59 0.67
N ILE A 93 8.32 6.24 -0.45
CA ILE A 93 7.51 7.29 -1.06
C ILE A 93 7.25 6.88 -2.51
N ILE A 94 5.98 6.61 -2.83
CA ILE A 94 5.59 6.15 -4.17
C ILE A 94 4.67 7.19 -4.80
N VAL A 95 4.98 7.58 -6.03
CA VAL A 95 4.09 8.38 -6.88
C VAL A 95 3.70 7.56 -8.08
N ARG A 96 2.39 7.43 -8.32
CA ARG A 96 1.83 6.78 -9.51
C ARG A 96 0.99 7.80 -10.27
N ALA A 97 1.24 7.92 -11.58
CA ALA A 97 0.47 8.77 -12.46
C ALA A 97 -0.47 7.92 -13.32
N SER A 98 -1.72 8.35 -13.42
CA SER A 98 -2.72 7.85 -14.35
C SER A 98 -3.51 9.02 -14.95
N GLY A 99 -4.63 8.74 -15.62
CA GLY A 99 -5.43 9.75 -16.30
C GLY A 99 -5.11 9.81 -17.80
N TYR A 100 -5.47 10.92 -18.44
CA TYR A 100 -5.26 11.13 -19.87
C TYR A 100 -3.93 11.81 -20.14
N LEU A 101 -3.25 11.38 -21.20
CA LEU A 101 -2.08 12.10 -21.71
C LEU A 101 -2.51 13.43 -22.33
N GLN A 102 -1.69 14.47 -22.18
CA GLN A 102 -1.86 15.72 -22.89
C GLN A 102 -1.35 15.55 -24.33
N SER A 103 -2.23 15.71 -25.31
CA SER A 103 -1.90 15.66 -26.74
C SER A 103 -1.84 17.06 -27.36
N PHE A 104 -1.23 17.14 -28.53
CA PHE A 104 -1.13 18.34 -29.36
C PHE A 104 -1.60 18.03 -30.79
N PHE A 105 -1.91 19.06 -31.58
CA PHE A 105 -2.31 18.89 -32.97
C PHE A 105 -1.14 18.34 -33.82
N TYR A 106 -1.47 17.59 -34.87
CA TYR A 106 -0.51 17.06 -35.84
C TYR A 106 -0.14 18.10 -36.89
#